data_AF-A0A3P1XY99-F1
#
_entry.id   AF-A0A3P1XY99-F1
#
_cell.length_a   1.000
_cell.length_b   1.000
_cell.length_c   1.000
_cell.angle_alpha   90.00
_cell.angle_beta   90.00
_cell.angle_gamma   90.00
#
_symmetry.space_group_name_H-M   'P 1'
#
loop_
_entity.id
_entity.type
_entity.pdbx_description
1 polymer ?
#
loop_
_entity_poly.entity_id
_entity_poly.type
_entity_poly.pdbx_seq_one_letter_code
_entity_poly.pdbx_strand_id
1 'polypeptide(L)'
;MRKRVYSVVSVFLALLLGLSAPAGAELLFARLDGNYANATLGIVLGDGNPVHPLVSNMGGNQGQGIYPFLNAEGKFRVAVTLYTQGKADVVNIHAPGPKEGWAAPETWNRPAESVGSLRNIRSLVAMGGALFGTGYDVSQVSRLAPASGDRYVEDKTYAYVSSAPGYDAHGEGLVAYNDKLYAIFSEGRDIWTASGDYAPNHLVKLDKDLNVLEKKPMLGRNLGGSVPGAFLRQGNLLYVATLGGTQPVENAYNPASCVEIVNLDTMEISAPLKAEAVKAADPTFGHMFGAVASAWDKIYVQATKWSQADGYSIRVYETTAERLAKGDLGTLLKDFQGKNGYASGLSYDSERKYLWVGAGFSLWRYDGSGWKEFDSNALGGNLSSYAAISAPAGSLNPPAPAPGPNQNQPKSGSGGGCDTGLGWMLLLAVVPVVGRRRS
;
A
#
# COMPACT_ATOMS: atom_id res chain seq x y z
N MET A 1 -12.52 53.78 22.25
CA MET A 1 -13.33 52.76 21.51
C MET A 1 -12.61 52.12 20.32
N ARG A 2 -11.77 52.81 19.54
CA ARG A 2 -11.11 52.23 18.34
C ARG A 2 -10.18 51.03 18.61
N LYS A 3 -9.43 50.98 19.72
CA LYS A 3 -8.49 49.87 20.00
C LYS A 3 -9.14 48.52 20.33
N ARG A 4 -10.39 48.50 20.81
CA ARG A 4 -11.09 47.23 21.15
C ARG A 4 -11.75 46.56 19.95
N VAL A 5 -12.04 47.31 18.88
CA VAL A 5 -12.64 46.77 17.65
C VAL A 5 -11.60 46.01 16.82
N TYR A 6 -10.35 46.50 16.75
CA TYR A 6 -9.29 45.82 16.02
C TYR A 6 -8.91 44.46 16.63
N SER A 7 -8.86 44.33 17.97
CA SER A 7 -8.54 43.05 18.62
C SER A 7 -9.62 41.98 18.42
N VAL A 8 -10.90 42.37 18.36
CA VAL A 8 -12.00 41.41 18.13
C VAL A 8 -12.01 40.94 16.67
N VAL A 9 -11.75 41.84 15.71
CA VAL A 9 -11.65 41.48 14.28
C VAL A 9 -10.42 40.60 14.02
N SER A 10 -9.26 40.88 14.64
CA SER A 10 -8.06 40.04 14.49
C SER A 10 -8.22 38.65 15.09
N VAL A 11 -8.93 38.51 16.21
CA VAL A 11 -9.25 37.19 16.80
C VAL A 11 -10.27 36.43 15.94
N PHE A 12 -11.29 37.11 15.39
CA PHE A 12 -12.23 36.49 14.44
C PHE A 12 -11.56 36.06 13.12
N LEU A 13 -10.62 36.85 12.59
CA LEU A 13 -9.86 36.49 11.38
C LEU A 13 -8.88 35.34 11.65
N ALA A 14 -8.27 35.28 12.83
CA ALA A 14 -7.42 34.17 13.25
C ALA A 14 -8.23 32.88 13.52
N LEU A 15 -9.47 32.99 14.01
CA LEU A 15 -10.40 31.87 14.12
C LEU A 15 -10.93 31.42 12.75
N LEU A 16 -11.13 32.32 11.79
CA LEU A 16 -11.53 31.97 10.41
C LEU A 16 -10.38 31.33 9.62
N LEU A 17 -9.13 31.70 9.90
CA LEU A 17 -7.93 31.03 9.36
C LEU A 17 -7.64 29.69 10.05
N GLY A 18 -8.25 29.41 11.21
CA GLY A 18 -8.22 28.11 11.88
C GLY A 18 -9.34 27.15 11.46
N LEU A 19 -10.28 27.59 10.61
CA LEU A 19 -11.40 26.79 10.11
C LEU A 19 -11.16 26.20 8.71
N SER A 20 -10.03 26.49 8.06
CA SER A 20 -9.58 25.68 6.93
C SER A 20 -8.94 24.41 7.45
N ALA A 21 -9.76 23.45 7.88
CA ALA A 21 -9.30 22.07 7.86
C ALA A 21 -8.84 21.78 6.42
N PRO A 22 -7.64 21.24 6.17
CA PRO A 22 -7.35 20.70 4.86
C PRO A 22 -8.36 19.58 4.63
N ALA A 23 -9.36 19.84 3.79
CA ALA A 23 -10.28 18.84 3.29
C ALA A 23 -9.50 18.02 2.25
N GLY A 24 -8.55 17.23 2.73
CA GLY A 24 -7.66 16.41 1.92
C GLY A 24 -8.12 14.95 1.88
N ALA A 25 -8.06 14.34 0.71
CA ALA A 25 -8.59 13.01 0.43
C ALA A 25 -7.90 11.84 1.14
N GLU A 26 -8.61 10.71 1.22
CA GLU A 26 -8.22 9.59 2.08
C GLU A 26 -8.04 8.27 1.35
N LEU A 27 -8.91 7.97 0.39
CA LEU A 27 -8.87 6.69 -0.31
C LEU A 27 -9.67 6.79 -1.62
N LEU A 28 -9.07 6.35 -2.72
CA LEU A 28 -9.84 5.99 -3.91
C LEU A 28 -10.19 4.52 -3.87
N PHE A 29 -11.37 4.19 -4.38
CA PHE A 29 -11.80 2.81 -4.55
C PHE A 29 -12.44 2.61 -5.92
N ALA A 30 -12.25 1.41 -6.46
CA ALA A 30 -12.97 0.93 -7.62
C ALA A 30 -14.01 -0.08 -7.15
N ARG A 31 -15.19 -0.03 -7.76
CA ARG A 31 -16.27 -0.98 -7.55
C ARG A 31 -16.74 -1.58 -8.86
N LEU A 32 -17.23 -2.81 -8.79
CA LEU A 32 -17.88 -3.52 -9.88
C LEU A 32 -19.38 -3.64 -9.61
N ASP A 33 -20.17 -3.64 -10.67
CA ASP A 33 -21.56 -4.08 -10.56
C ASP A 33 -21.62 -5.61 -10.35
N GLY A 34 -22.79 -6.13 -9.99
CA GLY A 34 -22.98 -7.57 -9.75
C GLY A 34 -22.71 -8.46 -10.97
N ASN A 35 -22.60 -7.87 -12.17
CA ASN A 35 -22.35 -8.57 -13.42
C ASN A 35 -20.88 -8.52 -13.85
N TYR A 36 -20.00 -7.87 -13.09
CA TYR A 36 -18.59 -7.65 -13.46
C TYR A 36 -18.45 -6.99 -14.83
N ALA A 37 -19.44 -6.19 -15.24
CA ALA A 37 -19.50 -5.68 -16.60
C ALA A 37 -18.60 -4.46 -16.79
N ASN A 38 -18.35 -3.70 -15.71
CA ASN A 38 -17.76 -2.38 -15.80
C ASN A 38 -17.32 -1.83 -14.44
N ALA A 39 -16.17 -1.17 -14.41
CA ALA A 39 -15.66 -0.50 -13.21
C ALA A 39 -16.19 0.93 -13.05
N THR A 40 -16.34 1.36 -11.80
CA THR A 40 -16.62 2.75 -11.42
C THR A 40 -15.68 3.18 -10.31
N LEU A 41 -15.18 4.42 -10.38
CA LEU A 41 -14.34 5.02 -9.36
C LEU A 41 -15.19 5.76 -8.33
N GLY A 42 -14.83 5.64 -7.06
CA GLY A 42 -15.34 6.47 -5.97
C GLY A 42 -14.20 6.92 -5.05
N ILE A 43 -14.53 7.81 -4.12
CA ILE A 43 -13.57 8.37 -3.16
C ILE A 43 -14.18 8.46 -1.77
N VAL A 44 -13.35 8.31 -0.74
CA VAL A 44 -13.68 8.71 0.63
C VAL A 44 -12.81 9.91 1.01
N LEU A 45 -13.44 10.94 1.55
CA LEU A 45 -12.84 12.21 1.94
C LEU A 45 -13.17 12.50 3.40
N GLY A 46 -12.17 12.78 4.22
CA GLY A 46 -12.40 13.05 5.63
C GLY A 46 -13.07 11.89 6.39
N ASP A 47 -13.60 12.21 7.55
CA ASP A 47 -14.49 11.33 8.31
C ASP A 47 -15.84 11.01 7.61
N GLY A 48 -16.09 11.59 6.42
CA GLY A 48 -17.34 11.58 5.67
C GLY A 48 -17.78 10.24 5.10
N ASN A 49 -18.78 10.31 4.21
CA ASN A 49 -19.34 9.17 3.48
C ASN A 49 -18.72 9.06 2.08
N PRO A 50 -18.76 7.88 1.43
CA PRO A 50 -18.22 7.71 0.08
C PRO A 50 -18.94 8.59 -0.95
N VAL A 51 -18.17 9.23 -1.82
CA VAL A 51 -18.67 9.93 -3.00
C VAL A 51 -18.49 9.03 -4.21
N HIS A 52 -19.60 8.73 -4.88
CA HIS A 52 -19.64 7.83 -6.02
C HIS A 52 -20.93 8.04 -6.83
N PRO A 53 -20.90 7.82 -8.16
CA PRO A 53 -19.69 7.63 -8.96
C PRO A 53 -18.89 8.94 -9.08
N LEU A 54 -17.56 8.86 -8.96
CA LEU A 54 -16.66 9.91 -9.47
C LEU A 54 -16.49 9.77 -10.97
N VAL A 55 -16.19 8.55 -11.43
CA VAL A 55 -16.07 8.21 -12.85
C VAL A 55 -16.87 6.94 -13.08
N SER A 56 -17.86 7.01 -13.96
CA SER A 56 -18.64 5.85 -14.41
C SER A 56 -18.10 5.35 -15.74
N ASN A 57 -18.40 4.09 -16.06
CA ASN A 57 -18.08 3.52 -17.38
C ASN A 57 -16.62 3.59 -17.76
N MET A 58 -15.74 3.30 -16.78
CA MET A 58 -14.31 3.29 -17.02
C MET A 58 -13.88 2.15 -17.93
N GLY A 59 -14.74 1.15 -18.17
CA GLY A 59 -14.34 -0.09 -18.81
C GLY A 59 -13.61 -1.00 -17.83
N GLY A 60 -12.97 -2.04 -18.39
CA GLY A 60 -12.47 -3.17 -17.62
C GLY A 60 -13.60 -4.01 -17.00
N ASN A 61 -13.37 -5.30 -16.86
CA ASN A 61 -14.36 -6.23 -16.30
C ASN A 61 -13.87 -6.88 -15.00
N GLN A 62 -12.56 -6.92 -14.76
CA GLN A 62 -11.95 -7.56 -13.59
C GLN A 62 -10.66 -6.82 -13.20
N GLY A 63 -10.21 -6.95 -11.95
CA GLY A 63 -8.82 -6.64 -11.56
C GLY A 63 -8.32 -5.21 -11.84
N GLN A 64 -9.05 -4.18 -11.41
CA GLN A 64 -8.57 -2.80 -11.55
C GLN A 64 -7.50 -2.48 -10.50
N GLY A 65 -6.49 -1.70 -10.87
CA GLY A 65 -5.49 -1.17 -9.95
C GLY A 65 -5.60 0.34 -9.83
N ILE A 66 -5.28 0.88 -8.66
CA ILE A 66 -5.25 2.33 -8.40
C ILE A 66 -3.87 2.66 -7.82
N TYR A 67 -3.12 3.51 -8.51
CA TYR A 67 -1.73 3.78 -8.21
C TYR A 67 -1.47 5.30 -8.17
N PRO A 68 -1.46 5.92 -6.98
CA PRO A 68 -1.04 7.31 -6.84
C PRO A 68 0.47 7.46 -7.08
N PHE A 69 0.88 8.51 -7.77
CA PHE A 69 2.29 8.79 -8.04
C PHE A 69 2.57 10.29 -8.26
N LEU A 70 3.86 10.66 -8.26
CA LEU A 70 4.33 11.96 -8.73
C LEU A 70 4.91 11.80 -10.13
N ASN A 71 4.47 12.64 -11.06
CA ASN A 71 5.02 12.65 -12.42
C ASN A 71 6.43 13.31 -12.45
N ALA A 72 7.02 13.42 -13.66
CA ALA A 72 8.35 13.99 -13.83
C ALA A 72 8.47 15.45 -13.35
N GLU A 73 7.38 16.22 -13.37
CA GLU A 73 7.32 17.59 -12.86
C GLU A 73 6.97 17.67 -11.36
N GLY A 74 6.93 16.53 -10.65
CA GLY A 74 6.57 16.46 -9.24
C GLY A 74 5.10 16.72 -8.95
N LYS A 75 4.22 16.64 -9.97
CA LYS A 75 2.78 16.83 -9.81
C LYS A 75 2.11 15.50 -9.47
N PHE A 76 1.15 15.55 -8.54
CA PHE A 76 0.35 14.40 -8.15
C PHE A 76 -0.53 13.90 -9.29
N ARG A 77 -0.52 12.59 -9.50
CA ARG A 77 -1.31 11.86 -10.49
C ARG A 77 -1.85 10.58 -9.87
N VAL A 78 -2.90 10.05 -10.48
CA VAL A 78 -3.42 8.72 -10.17
C VAL A 78 -3.53 7.93 -11.46
N ALA A 79 -2.83 6.81 -11.53
CA ALA A 79 -3.02 5.83 -12.59
C ALA A 79 -4.12 4.84 -12.16
N VAL A 80 -5.12 4.64 -13.02
CA VAL A 80 -6.14 3.61 -12.87
C VAL A 80 -5.97 2.60 -14.01
N THR A 81 -5.71 1.34 -13.68
CA THR A 81 -5.55 0.27 -14.68
C THR A 81 -6.86 -0.46 -14.89
N LEU A 82 -7.16 -0.74 -16.15
CA LEU A 82 -8.43 -1.31 -16.58
C LEU A 82 -8.16 -2.62 -17.32
N TYR A 83 -8.22 -3.72 -16.57
CA TYR A 83 -8.02 -5.04 -17.15
C TYR A 83 -9.27 -5.53 -17.88
N THR A 84 -9.04 -5.99 -19.11
CA THR A 84 -10.00 -6.74 -19.92
C THR A 84 -9.32 -8.02 -20.36
N GLN A 85 -9.91 -9.16 -20.03
CA GLN A 85 -9.32 -10.47 -20.31
C GLN A 85 -8.81 -10.61 -21.75
N GLY A 86 -7.56 -11.04 -21.88
CA GLY A 86 -6.89 -11.28 -23.17
C GLY A 86 -6.41 -10.01 -23.90
N LYS A 87 -6.62 -8.82 -23.36
CA LYS A 87 -6.16 -7.55 -23.93
C LYS A 87 -5.10 -6.89 -23.07
N ALA A 88 -4.31 -6.01 -23.68
CA ALA A 88 -3.48 -5.06 -22.94
C ALA A 88 -4.35 -4.19 -22.04
N ASP A 89 -3.86 -3.93 -20.83
CA ASP A 89 -4.54 -3.03 -19.90
C ASP A 89 -4.46 -1.60 -20.42
N VAL A 90 -5.56 -0.87 -20.28
CA VAL A 90 -5.56 0.59 -20.42
C VAL A 90 -5.12 1.19 -19.10
N VAL A 91 -4.20 2.17 -19.15
CA VAL A 91 -3.75 2.92 -17.98
C VAL A 91 -4.23 4.36 -18.10
N ASN A 92 -5.28 4.69 -17.35
CA ASN A 92 -5.85 6.04 -17.30
C ASN A 92 -5.12 6.90 -16.27
N ILE A 93 -4.45 7.96 -16.72
CA ILE A 93 -3.73 8.89 -15.85
C ILE A 93 -4.63 10.09 -15.55
N HIS A 94 -5.09 10.18 -14.31
CA HIS A 94 -5.87 11.31 -13.81
C HIS A 94 -4.97 12.39 -13.21
N ALA A 95 -5.26 13.64 -13.52
CA ALA A 95 -4.60 14.83 -12.99
C ALA A 95 -5.61 15.67 -12.17
N PRO A 96 -5.97 15.23 -10.95
CA PRO A 96 -7.10 15.79 -10.21
C PRO A 96 -6.84 17.20 -9.63
N GLY A 97 -5.64 17.75 -9.80
CA GLY A 97 -5.32 19.09 -9.34
C GLY A 97 -5.45 19.26 -7.80
N PRO A 98 -5.82 20.45 -7.32
CA PRO A 98 -5.99 20.73 -5.89
C PRO A 98 -7.09 19.87 -5.23
N LYS A 99 -6.88 19.51 -3.95
CA LYS A 99 -7.72 18.56 -3.21
C LYS A 99 -9.16 19.03 -3.03
N GLU A 100 -9.38 20.34 -3.01
CA GLU A 100 -10.69 20.97 -2.83
C GLU A 100 -11.69 20.55 -3.91
N GLY A 101 -11.21 20.18 -5.10
CA GLY A 101 -12.03 19.70 -6.22
C GLY A 101 -12.27 18.20 -6.25
N TRP A 102 -11.65 17.39 -5.38
CA TRP A 102 -11.62 15.94 -5.57
C TRP A 102 -12.96 15.24 -5.32
N ALA A 103 -13.92 15.90 -4.65
CA ALA A 103 -15.29 15.40 -4.52
C ALA A 103 -16.09 15.52 -5.83
N ALA A 104 -15.66 16.38 -6.76
CA ALA A 104 -16.41 16.72 -7.95
C ALA A 104 -16.07 15.75 -9.10
N PRO A 105 -17.05 15.07 -9.72
CA PRO A 105 -16.82 14.13 -10.82
C PRO A 105 -16.00 14.72 -11.99
N GLU A 106 -16.24 15.98 -12.35
CA GLU A 106 -15.54 16.67 -13.45
C GLU A 106 -14.02 16.75 -13.27
N THR A 107 -13.53 16.68 -12.03
CA THR A 107 -12.10 16.63 -11.69
C THR A 107 -11.43 15.34 -12.17
N TRP A 108 -12.20 14.26 -12.29
CA TRP A 108 -11.70 12.92 -12.62
C TRP A 108 -12.04 12.48 -14.05
N ASN A 109 -13.04 13.06 -14.69
CA ASN A 109 -13.61 12.56 -15.96
C ASN A 109 -12.76 12.78 -17.24
N ARG A 110 -11.49 13.16 -17.12
CA ARG A 110 -10.61 13.46 -18.28
C ARG A 110 -9.19 12.87 -18.11
N PRO A 111 -9.04 11.54 -18.12
CA PRO A 111 -7.72 10.93 -18.02
C PRO A 111 -6.93 11.08 -19.33
N ALA A 112 -5.60 11.09 -19.21
CA ALA A 112 -4.71 10.80 -20.33
C ALA A 112 -4.53 9.28 -20.44
N GLU A 113 -4.90 8.72 -21.59
CA GLU A 113 -4.80 7.27 -21.82
C GLU A 113 -3.37 6.87 -22.21
N SER A 114 -2.83 5.91 -21.47
CA SER A 114 -1.53 5.28 -21.71
C SER A 114 -1.73 3.79 -21.95
N VAL A 115 -0.99 3.24 -22.91
CA VAL A 115 -1.08 1.82 -23.31
C VAL A 115 0.32 1.24 -23.41
N GLY A 116 0.49 0.02 -22.91
CA GLY A 116 1.71 -0.78 -23.04
C GLY A 116 1.35 -2.22 -23.41
N SER A 117 2.28 -3.15 -23.20
CA SER A 117 2.05 -4.58 -23.46
C SER A 117 1.60 -5.37 -22.23
N LEU A 118 1.60 -4.75 -21.04
CA LEU A 118 1.14 -5.39 -19.80
C LEU A 118 -0.35 -5.75 -19.85
N ARG A 119 -0.68 -6.83 -19.16
CA ARG A 119 -2.05 -7.35 -19.00
C ARG A 119 -2.25 -7.75 -17.55
N ASN A 120 -3.41 -7.41 -16.99
CA ASN A 120 -3.73 -7.69 -15.60
C ASN A 120 -2.64 -7.11 -14.66
N ILE A 121 -2.45 -5.79 -14.75
CA ILE A 121 -1.38 -5.07 -14.05
C ILE A 121 -1.55 -5.20 -12.54
N ARG A 122 -0.54 -5.75 -11.87
CA ARG A 122 -0.52 -5.98 -10.41
C ARG A 122 0.19 -4.88 -9.63
N SER A 123 1.13 -4.18 -10.26
CA SER A 123 1.82 -3.05 -9.64
C SER A 123 2.26 -2.02 -10.68
N LEU A 124 2.20 -0.74 -10.30
CA LEU A 124 2.82 0.39 -10.99
C LEU A 124 3.58 1.26 -9.99
N VAL A 125 4.83 1.62 -10.33
CA VAL A 125 5.67 2.49 -9.51
C VAL A 125 6.34 3.56 -10.37
N ALA A 126 6.48 4.77 -9.84
CA ALA A 126 7.21 5.84 -10.50
C ALA A 126 8.69 5.85 -10.08
N MET A 127 9.60 6.02 -11.04
CA MET A 127 11.03 6.19 -10.79
C MET A 127 11.68 6.97 -11.94
N GLY A 128 12.47 8.01 -11.63
CA GLY A 128 13.16 8.79 -12.66
C GLY A 128 12.23 9.47 -13.68
N GLY A 129 11.00 9.81 -13.27
CA GLY A 129 9.97 10.41 -14.13
C GLY A 129 9.16 9.41 -14.97
N ALA A 130 9.62 8.18 -15.14
CA ALA A 130 8.90 7.11 -15.82
C ALA A 130 8.00 6.32 -14.86
N LEU A 131 7.03 5.60 -15.42
CA LEU A 131 6.28 4.57 -14.73
C LEU A 131 6.86 3.20 -15.08
N PHE A 132 6.92 2.31 -14.11
CA PHE A 132 7.30 0.92 -14.29
C PHE A 132 6.18 0.04 -13.78
N GLY A 133 5.84 -1.01 -14.52
CA GLY A 133 4.76 -1.91 -14.15
C GLY A 133 5.07 -3.38 -14.38
N THR A 134 4.30 -4.23 -13.73
CA THR A 134 4.31 -5.68 -13.95
C THR A 134 2.87 -6.22 -13.98
N GLY A 135 2.64 -7.29 -14.73
CA GLY A 135 1.31 -7.86 -14.96
C GLY A 135 1.30 -9.37 -14.78
N TYR A 136 0.12 -9.90 -14.44
CA TYR A 136 -0.03 -11.31 -14.11
C TYR A 136 -0.08 -12.19 -15.36
N ASP A 137 -0.81 -11.76 -16.39
CA ASP A 137 -1.01 -12.58 -17.60
C ASP A 137 0.19 -12.52 -18.56
N VAL A 138 1.16 -11.64 -18.28
CA VAL A 138 2.42 -11.51 -19.03
C VAL A 138 3.55 -11.30 -18.04
N SER A 139 4.43 -12.29 -17.88
CA SER A 139 5.56 -12.28 -16.95
C SER A 139 6.66 -11.31 -17.38
N GLN A 140 6.44 -10.01 -17.18
CA GLN A 140 7.42 -8.98 -17.54
C GLN A 140 7.38 -7.77 -16.63
N VAL A 141 8.43 -6.96 -16.70
CA VAL A 141 8.43 -5.57 -16.25
C VAL A 141 8.46 -4.67 -17.50
N SER A 142 7.57 -3.69 -17.56
CA SER A 142 7.56 -2.66 -18.61
C SER A 142 7.95 -1.31 -18.03
N ARG A 143 8.69 -0.52 -18.80
CA ARG A 143 8.90 0.91 -18.59
C ARG A 143 7.97 1.68 -19.53
N LEU A 144 7.15 2.54 -18.95
CA LEU A 144 6.35 3.53 -19.67
C LEU A 144 7.04 4.90 -19.47
N ALA A 145 7.65 5.42 -20.52
CA ALA A 145 8.32 6.71 -20.51
C ALA A 145 7.30 7.86 -20.67
N PRO A 146 7.56 9.05 -20.10
CA PRO A 146 6.72 10.22 -20.30
C PRO A 146 6.58 10.58 -21.78
N ALA A 147 5.37 10.91 -22.17
CA ALA A 147 5.03 11.50 -23.46
C ALA A 147 4.33 12.86 -23.24
N SER A 148 3.69 13.41 -24.27
CA SER A 148 2.97 14.67 -24.16
C SER A 148 1.69 14.54 -23.32
N GLY A 149 1.42 15.53 -22.46
CA GLY A 149 0.12 15.70 -21.80
C GLY A 149 -0.29 14.54 -20.87
N ASP A 150 0.51 14.29 -19.82
CA ASP A 150 0.30 13.23 -18.80
C ASP A 150 0.17 11.79 -19.36
N ARG A 151 0.45 11.61 -20.65
CA ARG A 151 0.53 10.30 -21.30
C ARG A 151 1.88 9.65 -21.08
N TYR A 152 1.87 8.33 -21.04
CA TYR A 152 3.06 7.49 -20.99
C TYR A 152 3.02 6.44 -22.11
N VAL A 153 4.19 6.07 -22.63
CA VAL A 153 4.34 5.11 -23.73
C VAL A 153 5.40 4.08 -23.37
N GLU A 154 5.10 2.81 -23.60
CA GLU A 154 6.06 1.74 -23.39
C GLU A 154 7.26 1.88 -24.34
N ASP A 155 8.46 1.95 -23.77
CA ASP A 155 9.71 2.06 -24.54
C ASP A 155 10.69 0.92 -24.25
N LYS A 156 10.47 0.16 -23.17
CA LYS A 156 11.33 -0.96 -22.79
C LYS A 156 10.58 -2.01 -21.98
N THR A 157 10.97 -3.27 -22.17
CA THR A 157 10.48 -4.40 -21.38
C THR A 157 11.62 -5.32 -20.95
N TYR A 158 11.40 -6.02 -19.85
CA TYR A 158 12.17 -7.18 -19.42
C TYR A 158 11.20 -8.35 -19.24
N ALA A 159 11.37 -9.40 -20.04
CA ALA A 159 10.58 -10.62 -19.92
C ALA A 159 11.24 -11.59 -18.93
N TYR A 160 10.46 -12.06 -17.96
CA TYR A 160 10.85 -13.10 -17.04
C TYR A 160 10.42 -14.46 -17.59
N VAL A 161 11.37 -15.41 -17.60
CA VAL A 161 11.11 -16.82 -17.92
C VAL A 161 11.18 -17.61 -16.62
N SER A 162 10.18 -18.47 -16.42
CA SER A 162 10.12 -19.39 -15.29
C SER A 162 11.41 -20.20 -15.16
N SER A 163 11.90 -20.34 -13.93
CA SER A 163 13.05 -21.17 -13.61
C SER A 163 12.66 -22.63 -13.35
N ALA A 164 11.41 -22.88 -12.95
CA ALA A 164 10.87 -24.21 -12.74
C ALA A 164 10.35 -24.81 -14.07
N PRO A 165 10.89 -25.96 -14.53
CA PRO A 165 10.43 -26.61 -15.76
C PRO A 165 8.94 -26.97 -15.71
N GLY A 166 8.19 -26.57 -16.73
CA GLY A 166 6.74 -26.84 -16.83
C GLY A 166 5.86 -25.94 -15.98
N TYR A 167 6.41 -24.85 -15.43
CA TYR A 167 5.67 -23.81 -14.73
C TYR A 167 5.57 -22.56 -15.61
N ASP A 168 4.41 -21.94 -15.60
CA ASP A 168 4.19 -20.59 -16.13
C ASP A 168 4.60 -19.55 -15.08
N ALA A 169 5.06 -18.39 -15.53
CA ALA A 169 5.42 -17.30 -14.65
C ALA A 169 4.38 -16.16 -14.70
N HIS A 170 4.26 -15.42 -13.61
CA HIS A 170 3.37 -14.26 -13.50
C HIS A 170 4.08 -13.10 -12.79
N GLY A 171 3.86 -11.88 -13.26
CA GLY A 171 4.29 -10.67 -12.56
C GLY A 171 3.33 -10.30 -11.43
N GLU A 172 3.85 -10.17 -10.21
CA GLU A 172 3.02 -10.05 -9.01
C GLU A 172 3.25 -8.74 -8.26
N GLY A 173 4.51 -8.34 -8.11
CA GLY A 173 4.87 -7.18 -7.29
C GLY A 173 6.03 -6.41 -7.89
N LEU A 174 6.05 -5.11 -7.63
CA LEU A 174 7.12 -4.23 -8.09
C LEU A 174 7.29 -3.10 -7.10
N VAL A 175 8.52 -2.89 -6.63
CA VAL A 175 8.89 -1.75 -5.78
C VAL A 175 10.12 -1.03 -6.31
N ALA A 176 10.17 0.29 -6.14
CA ALA A 176 11.35 1.10 -6.41
C ALA A 176 12.10 1.43 -5.11
N TYR A 177 13.42 1.27 -5.12
CA TYR A 177 14.30 1.61 -4.00
C TYR A 177 15.72 1.88 -4.49
N ASN A 178 16.31 3.00 -4.08
CA ASN A 178 17.69 3.40 -4.40
C ASN A 178 18.02 3.33 -5.91
N ASP A 179 17.17 3.95 -6.75
CA ASP A 179 17.25 3.95 -8.21
C ASP A 179 17.34 2.55 -8.85
N LYS A 180 16.70 1.57 -8.21
CA LYS A 180 16.53 0.19 -8.67
C LYS A 180 15.08 -0.25 -8.53
N LEU A 181 14.72 -1.24 -9.32
CA LEU A 181 13.44 -1.92 -9.25
C LEU A 181 13.65 -3.32 -8.69
N TYR A 182 12.68 -3.78 -7.90
CA TYR A 182 12.66 -5.12 -7.34
C TYR A 182 11.32 -5.73 -7.70
N ALA A 183 11.34 -6.64 -8.68
CA ALA A 183 10.16 -7.31 -9.21
C ALA A 183 9.99 -8.68 -8.55
N ILE A 184 8.76 -9.02 -8.18
CA ILE A 184 8.37 -10.32 -7.65
C ILE A 184 7.61 -11.06 -8.74
N PHE A 185 8.06 -12.26 -9.06
CA PHE A 185 7.39 -13.18 -9.97
C PHE A 185 6.96 -14.45 -9.24
N SER A 186 5.74 -14.90 -9.48
CA SER A 186 5.29 -16.24 -9.06
C SER A 186 5.49 -17.21 -10.23
N GLU A 187 5.65 -18.50 -9.89
CA GLU A 187 5.75 -19.59 -10.86
C GLU A 187 4.72 -20.66 -10.48
N GLY A 188 3.78 -20.94 -11.37
CA GLY A 188 2.67 -21.86 -11.13
C GLY A 188 2.48 -22.91 -12.23
N ARG A 189 1.91 -24.06 -11.88
CA ARG A 189 1.53 -25.12 -12.82
C ARG A 189 0.11 -25.58 -12.50
N ASP A 190 -0.73 -25.70 -13.52
CA ASP A 190 -2.12 -26.17 -13.41
C ASP A 190 -2.93 -25.43 -12.33
N ILE A 191 -2.65 -24.14 -12.12
CA ILE A 191 -3.11 -23.32 -10.99
C ILE A 191 -4.64 -23.14 -10.89
N TRP A 192 -5.36 -23.48 -11.96
CA TRP A 192 -6.81 -23.45 -12.02
C TRP A 192 -7.46 -24.80 -11.69
N THR A 193 -6.66 -25.78 -11.27
CA THR A 193 -7.10 -27.14 -10.94
C THR A 193 -6.82 -27.47 -9.47
N ALA A 194 -7.49 -28.50 -8.96
CA ALA A 194 -7.26 -28.97 -7.59
C ALA A 194 -5.83 -29.51 -7.36
N SER A 195 -5.11 -29.86 -8.43
CA SER A 195 -3.71 -30.29 -8.39
C SER A 195 -2.71 -29.15 -8.67
N GLY A 196 -3.19 -27.90 -8.73
CA GLY A 196 -2.35 -26.74 -9.00
C GLY A 196 -1.23 -26.59 -7.98
N ASP A 197 -0.03 -26.29 -8.46
CA ASP A 197 1.18 -26.18 -7.65
C ASP A 197 1.88 -24.84 -7.94
N TYR A 198 2.60 -24.35 -6.94
CA TYR A 198 3.43 -23.16 -7.05
C TYR A 198 4.84 -23.47 -6.56
N ALA A 199 5.82 -23.11 -7.38
CA ALA A 199 7.21 -23.04 -6.97
C ALA A 199 7.42 -21.79 -6.09
N PRO A 200 8.56 -21.69 -5.37
CA PRO A 200 8.91 -20.46 -4.68
C PRO A 200 8.92 -19.26 -5.64
N ASN A 201 8.47 -18.11 -5.15
CA ASN A 201 8.50 -16.88 -5.92
C ASN A 201 9.96 -16.46 -6.23
N HIS A 202 10.16 -15.54 -7.15
CA HIS A 202 11.47 -14.99 -7.48
C HIS A 202 11.50 -13.48 -7.32
N LEU A 203 12.56 -12.98 -6.69
CA LEU A 203 12.90 -11.57 -6.63
C LEU A 203 13.95 -11.24 -7.68
N VAL A 204 13.67 -10.25 -8.53
CA VAL A 204 14.59 -9.78 -9.58
C VAL A 204 14.89 -8.31 -9.36
N LYS A 205 16.17 -7.99 -9.16
CA LYS A 205 16.69 -6.63 -9.05
C LYS A 205 17.08 -6.13 -10.43
N LEU A 206 16.51 -5.00 -10.83
CA LEU A 206 16.71 -4.37 -12.14
C LEU A 206 17.22 -2.94 -11.97
N ASP A 207 18.01 -2.46 -12.93
CA ASP A 207 18.26 -1.03 -13.07
C ASP A 207 17.11 -0.29 -13.78
N LYS A 208 17.22 1.03 -13.91
CA LYS A 208 16.22 1.88 -14.60
C LYS A 208 16.06 1.57 -16.09
N ASP A 209 17.02 0.85 -16.66
CA ASP A 209 17.03 0.40 -18.04
C ASP A 209 16.61 -1.08 -18.11
N LEU A 210 16.01 -1.63 -17.05
CA LEU A 210 15.52 -3.01 -16.99
C LEU A 210 16.60 -4.07 -17.25
N ASN A 211 17.88 -3.74 -17.02
CA ASN A 211 18.93 -4.76 -17.01
C ASN A 211 18.89 -5.49 -15.67
N VAL A 212 18.95 -6.83 -15.71
CA VAL A 212 19.00 -7.65 -14.50
C VAL A 212 20.34 -7.48 -13.82
N LEU A 213 20.31 -7.07 -12.55
CA LEU A 213 21.49 -6.97 -11.69
C LEU A 213 21.64 -8.21 -10.82
N GLU A 214 20.51 -8.74 -10.33
CA GLU A 214 20.50 -9.91 -9.46
C GLU A 214 19.13 -10.61 -9.53
N LYS A 215 19.10 -11.93 -9.35
CA LYS A 215 17.89 -12.75 -9.25
C LYS A 215 18.05 -13.73 -8.09
N LYS A 216 17.04 -13.85 -7.24
CA LYS A 216 17.07 -14.73 -6.07
C LYS A 216 15.73 -15.46 -5.86
N PRO A 217 15.74 -16.77 -5.55
CA PRO A 217 14.52 -17.44 -5.10
C PRO A 217 14.09 -16.88 -3.75
N MET A 218 12.79 -16.66 -3.60
CA MET A 218 12.13 -16.35 -2.35
C MET A 218 11.77 -17.64 -1.60
N LEU A 219 11.27 -17.51 -0.38
CA LEU A 219 10.84 -18.64 0.47
C LEU A 219 9.34 -18.90 0.33
N GLY A 220 8.55 -17.86 0.12
CA GLY A 220 7.10 -17.93 -0.06
C GLY A 220 6.71 -18.35 -1.48
N ARG A 221 5.47 -18.80 -1.62
CA ARG A 221 4.88 -19.32 -2.86
C ARG A 221 3.55 -18.65 -3.10
N ASN A 222 3.34 -18.11 -4.29
CA ASN A 222 2.12 -17.40 -4.68
C ASN A 222 1.81 -16.17 -3.80
N LEU A 223 1.31 -15.10 -4.40
CA LEU A 223 0.81 -13.94 -3.66
C LEU A 223 -0.33 -13.32 -4.44
N GLY A 224 -1.27 -12.69 -3.74
CA GLY A 224 -2.28 -11.89 -4.41
C GLY A 224 -1.70 -10.55 -4.83
N GLY A 225 -0.90 -10.47 -5.89
CA GLY A 225 -0.17 -9.24 -6.26
C GLY A 225 -1.03 -7.98 -6.41
N SER A 226 -2.32 -8.13 -6.78
CA SER A 226 -3.28 -7.02 -6.89
C SER A 226 -3.96 -6.64 -5.56
N VAL A 227 -3.73 -7.40 -4.49
CA VAL A 227 -4.30 -7.12 -3.18
C VAL A 227 -3.53 -5.95 -2.57
N PRO A 228 -4.20 -4.86 -2.16
CA PRO A 228 -3.53 -3.77 -1.45
C PRO A 228 -2.78 -4.31 -0.22
N GLY A 229 -1.50 -3.98 -0.12
CA GLY A 229 -0.64 -4.44 0.97
C GLY A 229 -0.09 -5.86 0.80
N ALA A 230 -0.28 -6.55 -0.33
CA ALA A 230 0.39 -7.84 -0.59
C ALA A 230 1.91 -7.77 -0.36
N PHE A 231 2.48 -6.59 -0.61
CA PHE A 231 3.84 -6.23 -0.22
C PHE A 231 3.89 -4.78 0.28
N LEU A 232 4.87 -4.51 1.14
CA LEU A 232 5.10 -3.20 1.75
C LEU A 232 6.60 -2.91 1.81
N ARG A 233 7.04 -1.77 1.28
CA ARG A 233 8.40 -1.27 1.50
C ARG A 233 8.44 -0.29 2.66
N GLN A 234 9.29 -0.55 3.65
CA GLN A 234 9.61 0.38 4.74
C GLN A 234 11.13 0.54 4.83
N GLY A 235 11.65 1.70 4.45
CA GLY A 235 13.08 1.91 4.32
C GLY A 235 13.70 0.96 3.29
N ASN A 236 14.75 0.24 3.67
CA ASN A 236 15.40 -0.79 2.86
C ASN A 236 14.76 -2.17 3.02
N LEU A 237 13.72 -2.32 3.84
CA LEU A 237 13.02 -3.59 4.03
C LEU A 237 11.78 -3.66 3.14
N LEU A 238 11.55 -4.85 2.59
CA LEU A 238 10.36 -5.22 1.86
C LEU A 238 9.70 -6.40 2.57
N TYR A 239 8.48 -6.19 3.05
CA TYR A 239 7.62 -7.22 3.62
C TYR A 239 6.73 -7.78 2.51
N VAL A 240 6.59 -9.10 2.43
CA VAL A 240 5.78 -9.77 1.39
C VAL A 240 4.89 -10.81 2.05
N ALA A 241 3.57 -10.67 1.92
CA ALA A 241 2.61 -11.70 2.34
C ALA A 241 2.37 -12.67 1.18
N THR A 242 2.52 -13.96 1.45
CA THR A 242 2.35 -15.01 0.44
C THR A 242 1.26 -16.00 0.84
N LEU A 243 0.50 -16.45 -0.16
CA LEU A 243 -0.63 -17.35 0.04
C LEU A 243 -0.18 -18.79 0.30
N GLY A 244 1.06 -19.15 -0.01
CA GLY A 244 1.62 -20.48 0.23
C GLY A 244 1.23 -21.55 -0.79
N GLY A 245 0.64 -21.15 -1.93
CA GLY A 245 0.14 -22.06 -2.96
C GLY A 245 -1.20 -21.64 -3.54
N THR A 246 -1.89 -22.56 -4.20
CA THR A 246 -3.24 -22.37 -4.76
C THR A 246 -4.22 -22.01 -3.63
N GLN A 247 -5.15 -21.10 -3.91
CA GLN A 247 -6.18 -20.72 -2.93
C GLN A 247 -7.10 -21.92 -2.64
N PRO A 248 -7.21 -22.37 -1.37
CA PRO A 248 -8.13 -23.45 -1.03
C PRO A 248 -9.60 -22.98 -1.09
N VAL A 249 -10.49 -23.88 -1.48
CA VAL A 249 -11.95 -23.61 -1.62
C VAL A 249 -12.81 -24.22 -0.50
N GLU A 250 -12.26 -25.14 0.29
CA GLU A 250 -12.98 -26.03 1.22
C GLU A 250 -12.44 -25.91 2.66
N ASN A 251 -12.59 -24.74 3.29
CA ASN A 251 -12.20 -24.52 4.70
C ASN A 251 -10.75 -24.86 5.08
N ALA A 252 -9.88 -25.01 4.10
CA ALA A 252 -8.47 -25.32 4.26
C ALA A 252 -7.61 -24.05 4.22
N TYR A 253 -6.36 -24.19 4.62
CA TYR A 253 -5.33 -23.15 4.54
C TYR A 253 -4.05 -23.77 4.00
N ASN A 254 -3.15 -22.92 3.51
CA ASN A 254 -1.84 -23.35 3.03
C ASN A 254 -0.81 -23.24 4.17
N PRO A 255 -0.26 -24.36 4.68
CA PRO A 255 0.75 -24.32 5.75
C PRO A 255 2.02 -23.53 5.38
N ALA A 256 2.35 -23.52 4.08
CA ALA A 256 3.47 -22.79 3.51
C ALA A 256 3.23 -21.28 3.37
N SER A 257 2.04 -20.77 3.68
CA SER A 257 1.77 -19.32 3.68
C SER A 257 2.67 -18.63 4.71
N CYS A 258 3.29 -17.52 4.33
CA CYS A 258 4.22 -16.81 5.19
C CYS A 258 4.20 -15.30 4.96
N VAL A 259 4.78 -14.55 5.91
CA VAL A 259 5.25 -13.19 5.68
C VAL A 259 6.77 -13.22 5.59
N GLU A 260 7.29 -12.82 4.44
CA GLU A 260 8.71 -12.70 4.17
C GLU A 260 9.20 -11.28 4.47
N ILE A 261 10.46 -11.17 4.89
CA ILE A 261 11.17 -9.90 5.03
C ILE A 261 12.43 -9.98 4.17
N VAL A 262 12.55 -9.03 3.25
CA VAL A 262 13.67 -8.89 2.32
C VAL A 262 14.44 -7.61 2.66
N ASN A 263 15.75 -7.71 2.79
CA ASN A 263 16.63 -6.54 2.79
C ASN A 263 17.02 -6.20 1.34
N LEU A 264 16.62 -5.03 0.84
CA LEU A 264 16.83 -4.63 -0.56
C LEU A 264 18.28 -4.21 -0.87
N ASP A 265 19.06 -3.85 0.15
CA ASP A 265 20.49 -3.55 -0.03
C ASP A 265 21.29 -4.83 -0.29
N THR A 266 21.00 -5.90 0.47
CA THR A 266 21.75 -7.16 0.44
C THR A 266 21.05 -8.31 -0.30
N MET A 267 19.78 -8.11 -0.70
CA MET A 267 18.89 -9.15 -1.21
C MET A 267 18.71 -10.33 -0.24
N GLU A 268 19.01 -10.18 1.05
CA GLU A 268 18.78 -11.23 2.05
C GLU A 268 17.28 -11.41 2.32
N ILE A 269 16.84 -12.66 2.43
CA ILE A 269 15.42 -13.03 2.55
C ILE A 269 15.25 -13.90 3.78
N SER A 270 14.23 -13.62 4.57
CA SER A 270 13.79 -14.43 5.70
C SER A 270 12.27 -14.58 5.70
N ALA A 271 11.75 -15.65 6.31
CA ALA A 271 10.32 -15.89 6.47
C ALA A 271 10.02 -16.17 7.95
N PRO A 272 10.10 -15.13 8.82
CA PRO A 272 10.00 -15.30 10.27
C PRO A 272 8.61 -15.76 10.69
N LEU A 273 7.58 -15.41 9.93
CA LEU A 273 6.19 -15.75 10.23
C LEU A 273 5.64 -16.75 9.22
N LYS A 274 5.24 -17.93 9.70
CA LYS A 274 4.66 -19.01 8.88
C LYS A 274 3.32 -19.46 9.42
N ALA A 275 2.37 -19.75 8.54
CA ALA A 275 1.01 -20.13 8.89
C ALA A 275 0.97 -21.43 9.72
N GLU A 276 1.81 -22.41 9.38
CA GLU A 276 1.96 -23.66 10.15
C GLU A 276 2.38 -23.41 11.62
N ALA A 277 3.32 -22.47 11.85
CA ALA A 277 3.82 -22.16 13.18
C ALA A 277 2.77 -21.38 14.00
N VAL A 278 2.06 -20.46 13.34
CA VAL A 278 0.93 -19.76 13.96
C VAL A 278 -0.18 -20.75 14.31
N LYS A 279 -0.51 -21.70 13.43
CA LYS A 279 -1.49 -22.76 13.71
C LYS A 279 -1.11 -23.62 14.91
N ALA A 280 0.17 -23.95 15.05
CA ALA A 280 0.65 -24.74 16.17
C ALA A 280 0.52 -23.99 17.50
N ALA A 281 0.69 -22.67 17.51
CA ALA A 281 0.53 -21.82 18.69
C ALA A 281 -0.93 -21.41 18.97
N ASP A 282 -1.73 -21.19 17.92
CA ASP A 282 -3.16 -20.87 17.96
C ASP A 282 -3.93 -21.87 17.07
N PRO A 283 -4.52 -22.92 17.66
CA PRO A 283 -5.33 -23.90 16.95
C PRO A 283 -6.57 -23.33 16.26
N THR A 284 -6.97 -22.07 16.52
CA THR A 284 -8.07 -21.42 15.80
C THR A 284 -7.62 -20.78 14.49
N PHE A 285 -6.32 -20.64 14.27
CA PHE A 285 -5.79 -20.15 13.01
C PHE A 285 -6.06 -21.16 11.89
N GLY A 286 -6.27 -20.68 10.68
CA GLY A 286 -6.67 -21.49 9.52
C GLY A 286 -6.78 -20.60 8.29
N HIS A 287 -5.85 -19.65 8.18
CA HIS A 287 -5.85 -18.55 7.22
C HIS A 287 -4.54 -18.56 6.44
N MET A 288 -4.50 -17.79 5.35
CA MET A 288 -3.29 -17.47 4.60
C MET A 288 -2.97 -15.99 4.78
N PHE A 289 -1.71 -15.61 4.87
CA PHE A 289 -1.33 -14.20 4.88
C PHE A 289 -1.57 -13.58 3.51
N GLY A 290 -2.26 -12.43 3.51
CA GLY A 290 -2.66 -11.76 2.26
C GLY A 290 -2.20 -10.31 2.16
N ALA A 291 -1.90 -9.64 3.29
CA ALA A 291 -1.41 -8.27 3.26
C ALA A 291 -0.65 -7.88 4.53
N VAL A 292 0.20 -6.87 4.40
CA VAL A 292 0.95 -6.20 5.46
C VAL A 292 0.85 -4.68 5.26
N ALA A 293 0.68 -3.93 6.35
CA ALA A 293 0.75 -2.47 6.34
C ALA A 293 1.56 -1.96 7.54
N SER A 294 2.16 -0.76 7.40
CA SER A 294 2.81 -0.05 8.50
C SER A 294 2.02 1.20 8.82
N ALA A 295 1.62 1.33 10.09
CA ALA A 295 0.81 2.43 10.58
C ALA A 295 1.12 2.67 12.06
N TRP A 296 1.18 3.93 12.50
CA TRP A 296 1.44 4.31 13.90
C TRP A 296 2.62 3.57 14.57
N ASP A 297 3.75 3.45 13.87
CA ASP A 297 4.95 2.72 14.33
C ASP A 297 4.74 1.22 14.61
N LYS A 298 3.66 0.66 14.09
CA LYS A 298 3.29 -0.75 14.18
C LYS A 298 3.21 -1.39 12.81
N ILE A 299 3.23 -2.72 12.81
CA ILE A 299 2.98 -3.54 11.63
C ILE A 299 1.63 -4.22 11.80
N TYR A 300 0.79 -4.12 10.78
CA TYR A 300 -0.49 -4.79 10.69
C TYR A 300 -0.37 -5.92 9.68
N VAL A 301 -0.81 -7.10 10.07
CA VAL A 301 -0.78 -8.30 9.22
C VAL A 301 -2.20 -8.79 9.02
N GLN A 302 -2.61 -8.94 7.77
CA GLN A 302 -3.90 -9.52 7.41
C GLN A 302 -3.72 -10.99 7.05
N ALA A 303 -4.56 -11.85 7.64
CA ALA A 303 -4.74 -13.22 7.24
C ALA A 303 -6.16 -13.46 6.73
N THR A 304 -6.31 -14.20 5.63
CA THR A 304 -7.57 -14.41 4.93
C THR A 304 -7.91 -15.89 4.81
N LYS A 305 -9.20 -16.19 4.84
CA LYS A 305 -9.77 -17.51 4.60
C LYS A 305 -11.06 -17.33 3.81
N TRP A 306 -11.22 -18.16 2.78
CA TRP A 306 -12.46 -18.29 2.04
C TRP A 306 -12.95 -19.73 2.12
N SER A 307 -14.26 -19.89 2.12
CA SER A 307 -14.98 -21.15 2.21
C SER A 307 -16.28 -21.01 1.44
N GLN A 308 -16.55 -21.93 0.53
CA GLN A 308 -17.84 -21.92 -0.16
C GLN A 308 -19.03 -22.14 0.80
N ALA A 309 -18.82 -22.90 1.88
CA ALA A 309 -19.86 -23.20 2.87
C ALA A 309 -20.04 -22.07 3.89
N ASP A 310 -18.93 -21.51 4.39
CA ASP A 310 -18.95 -20.58 5.53
C ASP A 310 -18.82 -19.10 5.12
N GLY A 311 -18.41 -18.82 3.89
CA GLY A 311 -18.11 -17.49 3.38
C GLY A 311 -16.64 -17.12 3.60
N TYR A 312 -16.37 -15.93 4.14
CA TYR A 312 -15.01 -15.46 4.41
C TYR A 312 -14.77 -15.19 5.90
N SER A 313 -13.50 -15.34 6.31
CA SER A 313 -12.95 -14.78 7.54
C SER A 313 -11.66 -14.07 7.21
N ILE A 314 -11.59 -12.79 7.57
CA ILE A 314 -10.44 -11.92 7.34
C ILE A 314 -10.03 -11.38 8.70
N ARG A 315 -8.82 -11.70 9.13
CA ARG A 315 -8.28 -11.33 10.44
C ARG A 315 -7.18 -10.29 10.27
N VAL A 316 -7.23 -9.24 11.08
CA VAL A 316 -6.18 -8.23 11.17
C VAL A 316 -5.51 -8.33 12.52
N TYR A 317 -4.21 -8.53 12.50
CA TYR A 317 -3.34 -8.58 13.67
C TYR A 317 -2.47 -7.33 13.73
N GLU A 318 -2.11 -6.94 14.95
CA GLU A 318 -1.20 -5.84 15.23
C GLU A 318 0.05 -6.36 15.95
N THR A 319 1.22 -5.98 15.42
CA THR A 319 2.54 -6.32 15.95
C THR A 319 3.51 -5.15 15.72
N THR A 320 4.80 -5.36 15.96
CA THR A 320 5.87 -4.41 15.62
C THR A 320 6.85 -5.05 14.66
N ALA A 321 7.68 -4.25 13.99
CA ALA A 321 8.73 -4.78 13.11
C ALA A 321 9.67 -5.74 13.86
N GLU A 322 10.05 -5.41 15.10
CA GLU A 322 10.92 -6.24 15.94
C GLU A 322 10.26 -7.59 16.30
N ARG A 323 8.98 -7.56 16.70
CA ARG A 323 8.23 -8.77 17.04
C ARG A 323 7.99 -9.64 15.81
N LEU A 324 7.59 -9.03 14.69
CA LEU A 324 7.38 -9.75 13.44
C LEU A 324 8.67 -10.44 12.95
N ALA A 325 9.83 -9.79 13.07
CA ALA A 325 11.12 -10.37 12.71
C ALA A 325 11.49 -11.60 13.57
N LYS A 326 10.88 -11.76 14.74
CA LYS A 326 11.02 -12.94 15.63
C LYS A 326 9.89 -13.97 15.44
N GLY A 327 9.02 -13.78 14.44
CA GLY A 327 7.91 -14.67 14.14
C GLY A 327 6.65 -14.45 14.97
N ASP A 328 6.55 -13.32 15.68
CA ASP A 328 5.41 -12.98 16.52
C ASP A 328 4.36 -12.18 15.74
N LEU A 329 3.25 -12.84 15.42
CA LEU A 329 2.08 -12.27 14.72
C LEU A 329 1.40 -11.14 15.52
N GLY A 330 1.61 -11.09 16.83
CA GLY A 330 1.04 -10.09 17.70
C GLY A 330 -0.39 -10.39 18.12
N THR A 331 -1.20 -9.35 18.26
CA THR A 331 -2.56 -9.43 18.83
C THR A 331 -3.61 -9.31 17.75
N LEU A 332 -4.62 -10.20 17.78
CA LEU A 332 -5.78 -10.08 16.91
C LEU A 332 -6.57 -8.81 17.26
N LEU A 333 -6.71 -7.89 16.31
CA LEU A 333 -7.54 -6.70 16.48
C LEU A 333 -8.99 -6.94 16.08
N LYS A 334 -9.21 -7.63 14.96
CA LYS A 334 -10.55 -7.89 14.44
C LYS A 334 -10.57 -9.12 13.52
N ASP A 335 -11.66 -9.88 13.61
CA ASP A 335 -12.06 -10.93 12.66
C ASP A 335 -13.33 -10.45 11.94
N PHE A 336 -13.20 -10.16 10.65
CA PHE A 336 -14.30 -9.78 9.77
C PHE A 336 -14.86 -11.05 9.13
N GLN A 337 -16.15 -11.30 9.33
CA GLN A 337 -16.82 -12.50 8.84
C GLN A 337 -18.03 -12.10 7.99
N GLY A 338 -18.26 -12.83 6.91
CA GLY A 338 -19.41 -12.62 6.05
C GLY A 338 -19.63 -13.78 5.08
N LYS A 339 -20.77 -13.79 4.41
CA LYS A 339 -21.18 -14.91 3.55
C LYS A 339 -20.62 -14.86 2.13
N ASN A 340 -20.46 -13.66 1.57
CA ASN A 340 -20.02 -13.47 0.18
C ASN A 340 -18.98 -12.35 0.11
N GLY A 341 -18.03 -12.49 -0.81
CA GLY A 341 -17.09 -11.44 -1.15
C GLY A 341 -15.65 -11.94 -1.31
N TYR A 342 -14.85 -11.14 -2.01
CA TYR A 342 -13.49 -11.49 -2.40
C TYR A 342 -12.47 -10.44 -1.98
N ALA A 343 -12.89 -9.20 -1.70
CA ALA A 343 -11.98 -8.13 -1.37
C ALA A 343 -11.26 -8.45 -0.06
N SER A 344 -9.94 -8.25 -0.12
CA SER A 344 -9.04 -8.31 1.02
C SER A 344 -7.96 -7.24 0.81
N GLY A 345 -7.18 -6.95 1.83
CA GLY A 345 -5.98 -6.13 1.76
C GLY A 345 -5.88 -5.11 2.89
N LEU A 346 -4.75 -4.43 2.95
CA LEU A 346 -4.48 -3.34 3.85
C LEU A 346 -3.92 -2.13 3.07
N SER A 347 -4.39 -0.95 3.39
CA SER A 347 -3.81 0.31 2.88
C SER A 347 -3.79 1.33 4.00
N TYR A 348 -2.66 2.02 4.20
CA TYR A 348 -2.54 3.05 5.23
C TYR A 348 -2.50 4.43 4.61
N ASP A 349 -3.43 5.30 5.02
CA ASP A 349 -3.37 6.73 4.76
C ASP A 349 -2.57 7.42 5.86
N SER A 350 -1.34 7.82 5.53
CA SER A 350 -0.44 8.49 6.47
C SER A 350 -0.85 9.92 6.82
N GLU A 351 -1.64 10.58 5.96
CA GLU A 351 -2.04 11.98 6.15
C GLU A 351 -3.11 12.10 7.23
N ARG A 352 -4.12 11.22 7.18
CA ARG A 352 -5.20 11.17 8.18
C ARG A 352 -4.96 10.15 9.28
N LYS A 353 -3.96 9.30 9.09
CA LYS A 353 -3.66 8.17 9.97
C LYS A 353 -4.85 7.23 10.04
N TYR A 354 -5.26 6.70 8.89
CA TYR A 354 -6.31 5.69 8.79
C TYR A 354 -5.77 4.40 8.18
N LEU A 355 -6.03 3.28 8.84
CA LEU A 355 -5.81 1.96 8.26
C LEU A 355 -7.11 1.50 7.59
N TRP A 356 -7.03 1.29 6.29
CA TRP A 356 -8.10 0.79 5.45
C TRP A 356 -7.97 -0.72 5.24
N VAL A 357 -9.08 -1.41 5.33
CA VAL A 357 -9.15 -2.87 5.20
C VAL A 357 -10.26 -3.24 4.23
N GLY A 358 -9.92 -3.95 3.17
CA GLY A 358 -10.91 -4.62 2.33
C GLY A 358 -11.38 -5.88 3.03
N ALA A 359 -12.69 -6.08 3.15
CA ALA A 359 -13.23 -7.34 3.67
C ALA A 359 -14.54 -7.72 2.96
N GLY A 360 -14.50 -8.79 2.17
CA GLY A 360 -15.65 -9.28 1.43
C GLY A 360 -16.02 -8.36 0.26
N PHE A 361 -17.11 -7.61 0.39
CA PHE A 361 -17.47 -6.54 -0.55
C PHE A 361 -17.40 -5.15 0.08
N SER A 362 -17.03 -5.08 1.36
CA SER A 362 -17.01 -3.87 2.16
C SER A 362 -15.59 -3.31 2.26
N LEU A 363 -15.53 -2.00 2.52
CA LEU A 363 -14.33 -1.29 2.90
C LEU A 363 -14.46 -0.83 4.35
N TRP A 364 -13.45 -1.10 5.16
CA TRP A 364 -13.43 -0.73 6.57
C TRP A 364 -12.33 0.30 6.83
N ARG A 365 -12.64 1.27 7.68
CA ARG A 365 -11.69 2.26 8.18
C ARG A 365 -11.43 2.07 9.66
N TYR A 366 -10.16 2.08 10.04
CA TYR A 366 -9.70 2.10 11.43
C TYR A 366 -8.93 3.38 11.73
N ASP A 367 -9.30 4.06 12.81
CA ASP A 367 -8.68 5.32 13.25
C ASP A 367 -7.66 5.15 14.40
N GLY A 368 -7.33 3.91 14.75
CA GLY A 368 -6.51 3.58 15.91
C GLY A 368 -7.32 3.29 17.17
N SER A 369 -8.64 3.52 17.14
CA SER A 369 -9.55 3.28 18.27
C SER A 369 -10.83 2.54 17.89
N GLY A 370 -11.40 2.82 16.71
CA GLY A 370 -12.69 2.31 16.28
C GLY A 370 -12.74 1.99 14.79
N TRP A 371 -13.69 1.13 14.42
CA TRP A 371 -13.90 0.66 13.06
C TRP A 371 -15.19 1.25 12.47
N LYS A 372 -15.13 1.78 11.25
CA LYS A 372 -16.29 2.19 10.44
C LYS A 372 -16.38 1.33 9.18
N GLU A 373 -17.55 0.78 8.90
CA GLU A 373 -17.82 0.04 7.67
C GLU A 373 -18.42 0.94 6.60
N PHE A 374 -17.99 0.72 5.36
CA PHE A 374 -18.66 1.16 4.13
C PHE A 374 -19.01 -0.11 3.34
N ASP A 375 -20.27 -0.54 3.43
CA ASP A 375 -20.78 -1.73 2.76
C ASP A 375 -21.00 -1.49 1.25
N SER A 376 -21.42 -2.53 0.52
CA SER A 376 -21.67 -2.41 -0.92
C SER A 376 -22.75 -1.39 -1.28
N ASN A 377 -23.69 -1.09 -0.37
CA ASN A 377 -24.68 -0.04 -0.60
C ASN A 377 -24.06 1.35 -0.48
N ALA A 378 -23.24 1.57 0.55
CA ALA A 378 -22.51 2.83 0.75
C ALA A 378 -21.48 3.09 -0.36
N LEU A 379 -20.89 2.03 -0.93
CA LEU A 379 -19.95 2.09 -2.06
C LEU A 379 -20.65 2.05 -3.44
N GLY A 380 -21.95 1.76 -3.47
CA GLY A 380 -22.78 1.62 -4.68
C GLY A 380 -22.40 0.45 -5.58
N GLY A 381 -21.82 -0.61 -5.01
CA GLY A 381 -21.42 -1.84 -5.69
C GLY A 381 -20.38 -2.62 -4.89
N ASN A 382 -19.87 -3.71 -5.48
CA ASN A 382 -18.91 -4.59 -4.81
C ASN A 382 -17.51 -3.99 -4.89
N LEU A 383 -16.83 -3.84 -3.75
CA LEU A 383 -15.44 -3.37 -3.71
C LEU A 383 -14.54 -4.28 -4.56
N SER A 384 -13.79 -3.68 -5.48
CA SER A 384 -12.84 -4.37 -6.37
C SER A 384 -11.39 -4.06 -6.01
N SER A 385 -11.07 -2.78 -5.79
CA SER A 385 -9.73 -2.31 -5.50
C SER A 385 -9.78 -0.99 -4.76
N TYR A 386 -8.69 -0.62 -4.07
CA TYR A 386 -8.61 0.64 -3.34
C TYR A 386 -7.16 1.00 -3.03
N ALA A 387 -6.90 2.30 -2.91
CA ALA A 387 -5.59 2.83 -2.53
C ALA A 387 -5.74 4.13 -1.75
N ALA A 388 -4.96 4.25 -0.67
CA ALA A 388 -4.78 5.53 0.00
C ALA A 388 -4.06 6.50 -0.95
N ILE A 389 -4.61 7.71 -1.08
CA ILE A 389 -4.14 8.73 -2.03
C ILE A 389 -3.55 9.92 -1.28
N SER A 390 -2.51 9.65 -0.48
CA SER A 390 -1.67 10.71 0.06
C SER A 390 -0.70 11.15 -1.04
N ALA A 391 -0.57 12.46 -1.28
CA ALA A 391 0.50 12.95 -2.16
C ALA A 391 1.83 12.53 -1.52
N PRO A 392 2.75 11.86 -2.25
CA PRO A 392 4.02 11.45 -1.66
C PRO A 392 4.74 12.68 -1.10
N ALA A 393 5.02 12.68 0.20
CA ALA A 393 5.93 13.66 0.77
C ALA A 393 7.30 13.47 0.09
N GLY A 394 7.85 14.56 -0.47
CA GLY A 394 9.11 14.54 -1.19
C GLY A 394 10.30 14.07 -0.33
N SER A 395 11.30 13.53 -1.04
CA SER A 395 12.58 12.96 -0.58
C SER A 395 12.50 11.57 0.08
N LEU A 396 12.74 10.54 -0.73
CA LEU A 396 13.04 9.16 -0.32
C LEU A 396 14.46 8.97 0.25
N ASN A 397 15.21 10.05 0.50
CA ASN A 397 16.53 9.93 1.11
C ASN A 397 16.38 9.92 2.63
N PRO A 398 16.59 8.78 3.32
CA PRO A 398 16.90 8.83 4.74
C PRO A 398 18.14 9.71 4.95
N PRO A 399 18.28 10.38 6.10
CA PRO A 399 19.54 11.02 6.46
C PRO A 399 20.67 10.00 6.29
N ALA A 400 21.75 10.42 5.63
CA ALA A 400 22.92 9.58 5.42
C ALA A 400 23.33 8.92 6.75
N PRO A 401 23.68 7.62 6.75
CA PRO A 401 24.21 6.98 7.95
C PRO A 401 25.35 7.84 8.49
N ALA A 402 25.31 8.15 9.78
CA ALA A 402 26.46 8.77 10.44
C ALA A 402 27.70 7.92 10.12
N PRO A 403 28.84 8.53 9.73
CA PRO A 403 30.06 7.76 9.49
C PRO A 403 30.34 6.91 10.73
N GLY A 404 30.42 5.58 10.53
CA GLY A 404 30.84 4.69 11.59
C GLY A 404 32.21 5.13 12.13
N PRO A 405 32.55 4.80 13.39
CA PRO A 405 33.81 5.21 13.98
C PRO A 405 34.96 4.72 13.11
N ASN A 406 35.67 5.67 12.51
CA ASN A 406 36.75 5.41 11.58
C ASN A 406 37.94 4.84 12.38
N GLN A 407 38.21 3.53 12.26
CA GLN A 407 39.31 2.86 12.99
C GLN A 407 40.72 3.17 12.43
N ASN A 408 40.86 4.17 11.55
CA ASN A 408 42.15 4.56 10.99
C ASN A 408 42.45 6.06 11.20
N GLN A 409 42.52 6.48 12.47
CA GLN A 409 43.18 7.73 12.84
C GLN A 409 44.41 7.45 13.71
N PRO A 410 45.62 7.93 13.33
CA PRO A 410 46.80 7.78 14.17
C PRO A 410 46.64 8.59 15.46
N LYS A 411 47.04 7.99 16.58
CA LYS A 411 47.10 8.64 17.89
C LYS A 411 48.07 9.83 17.86
N SER A 412 47.53 11.03 17.96
CA SER A 412 48.14 12.21 18.59
C SER A 412 47.03 12.83 19.46
N GLY A 413 47.21 13.30 20.69
CA GLY A 413 48.37 13.86 21.34
C GLY A 413 47.96 15.21 21.93
N SER A 414 47.45 15.21 23.17
CA SER A 414 47.55 16.26 24.21
C SER A 414 47.15 17.73 23.93
N GLY A 415 46.28 18.26 24.81
CA GLY A 415 46.06 19.69 25.12
C GLY A 415 44.63 20.12 24.82
N GLY A 416 43.76 20.57 25.73
CA GLY A 416 43.92 21.36 26.95
C GLY A 416 43.07 22.63 26.79
N GLY A 417 42.03 22.84 27.60
CA GLY A 417 41.27 24.12 27.61
C GLY A 417 39.85 24.01 28.19
N CYS A 418 39.57 24.79 29.24
CA CYS A 418 38.41 24.75 30.12
C CYS A 418 37.26 25.71 29.74
N ASP A 419 36.07 25.35 30.26
CA ASP A 419 34.95 26.14 30.81
C ASP A 419 34.06 27.10 29.99
N THR A 420 32.75 26.83 30.13
CA THR A 420 31.57 27.69 30.51
C THR A 420 30.33 27.22 29.73
N GLY A 421 29.09 27.08 30.21
CA GLY A 421 28.39 27.31 31.48
C GLY A 421 26.87 27.28 31.20
N LEU A 422 26.12 26.51 32.02
CA LEU A 422 24.71 26.67 32.50
C LEU A 422 23.56 27.34 31.70
N GLY A 423 22.38 26.69 31.74
CA GLY A 423 21.01 27.31 31.80
C GLY A 423 19.97 26.68 30.85
N TRP A 424 19.05 25.75 31.23
CA TRP A 424 17.76 25.91 31.96
C TRP A 424 16.84 27.00 31.34
N MET A 425 15.55 26.84 31.00
CA MET A 425 14.43 26.15 31.67
C MET A 425 13.22 25.87 30.75
N LEU A 426 12.45 24.84 31.15
CA LEU A 426 11.02 24.58 30.88
C LEU A 426 10.09 25.65 31.50
N LEU A 427 8.88 25.83 30.94
CA LEU A 427 7.74 26.42 31.65
C LEU A 427 6.40 25.77 31.26
N LEU A 428 5.74 25.19 32.26
CA LEU A 428 4.38 24.65 32.26
C LEU A 428 3.37 25.71 32.71
N ALA A 429 2.13 25.56 32.24
CA ALA A 429 0.99 26.43 32.44
C ALA A 429 0.36 26.34 33.85
N VAL A 430 -0.26 27.44 34.30
CA VAL A 430 -1.23 27.46 35.42
C VAL A 430 -2.41 28.38 35.09
N VAL A 431 -3.62 27.84 35.29
CA VAL A 431 -4.94 28.49 35.24
C VAL A 431 -5.28 29.07 36.62
N PRO A 432 -6.01 30.20 36.74
CA PRO A 432 -6.67 30.55 37.99
C PRO A 432 -8.20 30.39 37.91
N VAL A 433 -8.78 29.75 38.93
CA VAL A 433 -10.20 29.89 39.30
C VAL A 433 -10.27 30.46 40.72
N VAL A 434 -11.18 31.43 40.85
CA VAL A 434 -11.47 32.31 41.97
C VAL A 434 -12.29 31.61 43.07
N GLY A 435 -12.02 31.95 44.34
CA GLY A 435 -13.12 32.28 45.28
C GLY A 435 -12.94 32.00 46.78
N ARG A 436 -13.30 33.06 47.55
CA ARG A 436 -13.78 33.14 48.97
C ARG A 436 -12.74 33.17 50.11
N ARG A 437 -12.91 33.90 51.23
CA ARG A 437 -13.74 35.03 51.72
C ARG A 437 -13.36 35.24 53.21
N ARG A 438 -13.57 36.47 53.74
CA ARG A 438 -13.56 36.92 55.17
C ARG A 438 -12.14 37.05 55.78
N SER A 439 -11.80 38.12 56.52
CA SER A 439 -12.58 39.06 57.34
C SER A 439 -11.99 40.45 57.24
#